data_AF-A0A0N4YIL2-F1
#
_entry.id   AF-A0A0N4YIL2-F1
#
_cell.length_a   1.000
_cell.length_b   1.000
_cell.length_c   1.000
_cell.angle_alpha   90.00
_cell.angle_beta   90.00
_cell.angle_gamma   90.00
#
_symmetry.space_group_name_H-M   'P 1'
#
loop_
_entity.id
_entity.type
_entity.pdbx_description
1 polymer ?
#
loop_
_entity_poly.entity_id
_entity_poly.type
_entity_poly.pdbx_seq_one_letter_code
_entity_poly.pdbx_strand_id
1 'polypeptide(L)'
;MLHHISCGDFYAFETEAMLLKIAIQPAIRLCFREDYPKLVTNADEAHFVFPVVISPNETTYSHSPMGGCTSVQLDTLTALRAPFECAVAFSTSKIGPATNILSAKAVFIPNIFSYACVVERQEAGYVRVAVVEAPPMELTITAKFLGNSQVSNAVGASAFHFAMRVVESEVQLSDVDRVSTILSVIVPSYQVRHVTVVGCPGDIVSVFDARSPASSNPAANKFFNVKLNVKAAALWSDLSEKCALTVENTVTGQSVRVPVRIRIVGQAAKQVYKALDSTGFFDFALIFLQHYSWIIPSLMWICALGVISIAGYWFVRRRVWEREGIFNDTTTLKSPSTSMLSNPSVSMQSSPSGLIRPITCVRSLLSWAQWKWDAFLF
;
A
#
# COMPACT_ATOMS: atom_id res chain seq x y z
N MET A 1 16.85 34.85 24.62
CA MET A 1 15.65 35.66 24.93
C MET A 1 14.43 34.78 24.67
N LEU A 2 13.46 34.74 25.59
CA LEU A 2 12.25 33.93 25.45
C LEU A 2 11.10 34.78 24.90
N HIS A 3 10.46 34.36 23.81
CA HIS A 3 9.21 34.99 23.38
C HIS A 3 8.03 34.18 23.92
N HIS A 4 7.37 34.68 24.97
CA HIS A 4 6.02 34.26 25.29
C HIS A 4 5.10 35.02 24.32
N ILE A 5 4.74 34.41 23.19
CA ILE A 5 3.90 35.04 22.17
C ILE A 5 2.46 34.66 22.46
N SER A 6 1.72 35.61 23.03
CA SER A 6 0.25 35.55 23.10
C SER A 6 -0.28 36.41 21.96
N CYS A 7 -0.90 35.82 20.95
CA CYS A 7 -1.56 36.59 19.90
C CYS A 7 -2.94 37.05 20.40
N GLY A 8 -2.96 38.16 21.14
CA GLY A 8 -4.17 38.96 21.31
C GLY A 8 -4.17 40.04 20.23
N ASP A 9 -5.22 40.05 19.41
CA ASP A 9 -5.61 41.04 18.40
C ASP A 9 -4.51 41.57 17.46
N PHE A 10 -4.36 40.93 16.30
CA PHE A 10 -3.54 41.40 15.19
C PHE A 10 -4.44 42.00 14.11
N TYR A 11 -4.45 43.33 14.00
CA TYR A 11 -4.87 44.03 12.78
C TYR A 11 -3.64 44.24 11.88
N ALA A 12 -3.90 44.23 10.58
CA ALA A 12 -2.94 44.15 9.50
C ALA A 12 -1.97 45.35 9.41
N PHE A 13 -0.82 45.07 8.80
CA PHE A 13 0.22 46.00 8.34
C PHE A 13 -0.35 47.27 7.70
N GLU A 14 -0.02 48.44 8.25
CA GLU A 14 0.65 49.54 7.53
C GLU A 14 0.98 50.68 8.51
N THR A 15 2.24 51.11 8.51
CA THR A 15 2.74 52.40 9.03
C THR A 15 2.48 52.78 10.50
N GLU A 16 3.59 52.99 11.22
CA GLU A 16 3.72 53.72 12.49
C GLU A 16 3.11 53.12 13.78
N ALA A 17 4.02 52.82 14.72
CA ALA A 17 3.84 52.89 16.17
C ALA A 17 2.66 52.13 16.82
N MET A 18 2.85 50.84 17.14
CA MET A 18 2.29 50.24 18.36
C MET A 18 3.29 49.27 19.01
N LEU A 19 3.80 49.67 20.18
CA LEU A 19 4.71 48.93 21.04
C LEU A 19 4.00 47.68 21.62
N LEU A 20 4.33 46.51 21.06
CA LEU A 20 3.97 45.22 21.63
C LEU A 20 4.83 45.01 22.91
N LYS A 21 4.22 45.10 24.09
CA LYS A 21 4.86 44.67 25.35
C LYS A 21 4.98 43.15 25.37
N ILE A 22 5.99 42.62 24.70
CA ILE A 22 6.39 41.22 24.86
C ILE A 22 6.99 41.09 26.26
N ALA A 23 6.26 40.46 27.18
CA ALA A 23 6.79 40.11 28.49
C ALA A 23 7.73 38.91 28.34
N ILE A 24 9.04 39.18 28.29
CA ILE A 24 10.07 38.15 28.20
C ILE A 24 10.34 37.62 29.61
N GLN A 25 9.87 36.40 29.90
CA GLN A 25 10.25 35.72 31.13
C GLN A 25 11.63 35.07 30.96
N PRO A 26 12.49 35.11 32.00
CA PRO A 26 13.77 34.43 31.95
C PRO A 26 13.56 32.91 31.83
N ALA A 27 14.31 32.27 30.94
CA ALA A 27 14.36 30.82 30.87
C ALA A 27 15.07 30.30 32.14
N ILE A 28 14.41 29.42 32.89
CA ILE A 28 15.02 28.75 34.06
C ILE A 28 15.43 27.33 33.70
N ARG A 29 14.62 26.64 32.88
CA ARG A 29 14.83 25.22 32.56
C ARG A 29 14.52 24.90 31.10
N LEU A 30 15.30 23.97 30.55
CA LEU A 30 15.07 23.36 29.25
C LEU A 30 14.78 21.86 29.44
N CYS A 31 13.70 21.36 28.85
CA CYS A 31 13.35 19.93 28.88
C CYS A 31 12.86 19.45 27.53
N PHE A 32 13.08 18.17 27.21
CA PHE A 32 12.30 17.51 26.16
C PHE A 32 10.94 17.08 26.70
N ARG A 33 9.91 17.13 25.86
CA ARG A 33 8.59 16.57 26.18
C ARG A 33 8.67 15.03 26.17
N GLU A 34 8.01 14.34 27.10
CA GLU A 34 8.20 12.89 27.31
C GLU A 34 7.85 12.01 26.09
N ASP A 35 7.01 12.51 25.20
CA ASP A 35 6.49 11.89 23.97
C ASP A 35 7.46 11.94 22.77
N TYR A 36 8.73 12.30 22.97
CA TYR A 36 9.72 12.30 21.89
C TYR A 36 10.00 10.88 21.34
N PRO A 37 10.47 10.76 20.07
CA PRO A 37 10.76 9.48 19.42
C PRO A 37 11.75 8.62 20.21
N LYS A 38 11.34 7.41 20.59
CA LYS A 38 12.21 6.45 21.29
C LYS A 38 13.17 5.71 20.36
N LEU A 39 12.93 5.82 19.05
CA LEU A 39 13.75 5.21 17.99
C LEU A 39 14.13 6.27 16.96
N VAL A 40 15.39 6.27 16.55
CA VAL A 40 15.95 7.11 15.49
C VAL A 40 16.71 6.23 14.49
N THR A 41 16.58 6.53 13.20
CA THR A 41 17.32 5.89 12.12
C THR A 41 17.88 6.93 11.15
N ASN A 42 18.89 6.55 10.36
CA ASN A 42 19.45 7.39 9.29
C ASN A 42 18.85 7.04 7.91
N ALA A 43 17.60 6.60 7.87
CA ALA A 43 16.90 6.31 6.63
C ALA A 43 16.70 7.59 5.81
N ASP A 44 16.62 7.45 4.49
CA ASP A 44 16.32 8.57 3.61
C ASP A 44 14.95 9.16 3.95
N GLU A 45 14.86 10.49 3.94
CA GLU A 45 13.65 11.27 4.24
C GLU A 45 13.10 11.08 5.68
N ALA A 46 13.84 10.42 6.56
CA ALA A 46 13.44 10.26 7.95
C ALA A 46 13.76 11.53 8.78
N HIS A 47 12.73 12.11 9.39
CA HIS A 47 12.86 13.26 10.29
C HIS A 47 12.26 12.92 11.67
N PHE A 48 13.04 13.13 12.72
CA PHE A 48 12.65 12.84 14.10
C PHE A 48 12.56 14.15 14.89
N VAL A 49 11.36 14.45 15.38
CA VAL A 49 11.07 15.70 16.09
C VAL A 49 11.13 15.46 17.59
N PHE A 50 12.00 16.20 18.28
CA PHE A 50 12.12 16.20 19.74
C PHE A 50 11.60 17.54 20.30
N PRO A 51 10.33 17.62 20.73
CA PRO A 51 9.77 18.88 21.22
C PRO A 51 10.50 19.37 22.47
N VAL A 52 10.85 20.64 22.49
CA VAL A 52 11.56 21.30 23.59
C VAL A 52 10.62 22.24 24.31
N VAL A 53 10.48 22.02 25.61
CA VAL A 53 9.77 22.90 26.54
C VAL A 53 10.79 23.79 27.22
N ILE A 54 10.60 25.10 27.07
CA ILE A 54 11.38 26.10 27.80
C ILE A 54 10.49 26.65 28.91
N SER A 55 10.83 26.33 30.15
CA SER A 55 10.01 26.72 31.29
C SER A 55 10.60 27.93 32.02
N PRO A 56 9.77 28.93 32.36
CA PRO A 56 10.15 30.04 33.22
C PRO A 56 10.07 29.70 34.72
N ASN A 57 9.61 28.50 35.09
CA ASN A 57 9.50 28.06 36.48
C ASN A 57 9.78 26.55 36.63
N GLU A 58 10.30 26.09 37.77
CA GLU A 58 10.70 24.68 37.95
C GLU A 58 9.53 23.70 37.93
N THR A 59 8.31 24.16 38.23
CA THR A 59 7.13 23.33 38.48
C THR A 59 6.11 23.29 37.34
N THR A 60 6.22 24.19 36.35
CA THR A 60 5.16 24.36 35.34
C THR A 60 5.53 23.68 34.02
N TYR A 61 5.10 22.42 33.86
CA TYR A 61 5.01 21.79 32.53
C TYR A 61 3.77 22.32 31.79
N SER A 62 3.72 23.62 31.47
CA SER A 62 2.59 24.14 30.69
C SER A 62 2.71 23.66 29.24
N HIS A 63 1.77 22.79 28.83
CA HIS A 63 1.74 22.10 27.54
C HIS A 63 1.51 22.99 26.30
N SER A 64 1.34 24.31 26.48
CA SER A 64 1.22 25.25 25.37
C SER A 64 1.89 26.59 25.71
N PRO A 65 3.10 26.86 25.22
CA PRO A 65 3.74 28.16 25.41
C PRO A 65 3.12 29.28 24.54
N MET A 66 2.22 28.94 23.61
CA MET A 66 1.64 29.88 22.64
C MET A 66 0.16 29.59 22.41
N GLY A 67 -0.72 30.42 22.97
CA GLY A 67 -2.16 30.40 22.74
C GLY A 67 -2.61 31.64 21.95
N GLY A 68 -3.62 31.47 21.10
CA GLY A 68 -4.32 32.58 20.42
C GLY A 68 -3.83 32.96 19.02
N CYS A 69 -2.80 32.32 18.47
CA CYS A 69 -2.25 32.67 17.16
C CYS A 69 -2.93 31.93 16.00
N THR A 70 -3.15 32.62 14.88
CA THR A 70 -3.63 32.02 13.61
C THR A 70 -2.48 31.31 12.88
N SER A 71 -2.77 30.29 12.07
CA SER A 71 -1.75 29.51 11.33
C SER A 71 -0.77 30.39 10.54
N VAL A 72 -1.28 31.42 9.87
CA VAL A 72 -0.48 32.38 9.08
C VAL A 72 0.52 33.14 9.96
N GLN A 73 0.14 33.49 11.19
CA GLN A 73 1.04 34.17 12.13
C GLN A 73 2.12 33.22 12.65
N LEU A 74 1.77 31.97 12.92
CA LEU A 74 2.74 30.95 13.33
C LEU A 74 3.75 30.62 12.25
N ASP A 75 3.36 30.66 10.98
CA ASP A 75 4.28 30.47 9.86
C ASP A 75 5.34 31.57 9.82
N THR A 76 5.00 32.82 10.17
CA THR A 76 6.02 33.89 10.27
C THR A 76 7.04 33.68 11.40
N LEU A 77 6.68 32.91 12.44
CA LEU A 77 7.57 32.59 13.55
C LEU A 77 8.63 31.55 13.18
N THR A 78 8.48 30.83 12.06
CA THR A 78 9.52 29.92 11.56
C THR A 78 10.81 30.64 11.20
N ALA A 79 10.76 31.95 10.91
CA ALA A 79 11.93 32.78 10.66
C ALA A 79 12.71 33.13 11.94
N LEU A 80 12.14 32.94 13.13
CA LEU A 80 12.81 33.22 14.40
C LEU A 80 13.79 32.09 14.73
N ARG A 81 15.04 32.47 14.97
CA ARG A 81 16.07 31.53 15.44
C ARG A 81 15.73 31.05 16.85
N ALA A 82 15.76 29.73 17.05
CA ALA A 82 15.58 29.14 18.36
C ALA A 82 16.63 29.65 19.37
N PRO A 83 16.28 29.87 20.64
CA PRO A 83 17.19 30.37 21.67
C PRO A 83 18.12 29.30 22.24
N PHE A 84 18.25 28.16 21.58
CA PHE A 84 19.09 27.02 21.96
C PHE A 84 19.68 26.35 20.72
N GLU A 85 20.72 25.56 20.91
CA GLU A 85 21.31 24.70 19.88
C GLU A 85 21.07 23.23 20.21
N CYS A 86 20.90 22.42 19.18
CA CYS A 86 20.72 20.98 19.29
C CYS A 86 22.00 20.27 18.90
N ALA A 87 22.39 19.27 19.70
CA ALA A 87 23.53 18.41 19.42
C ALA A 87 23.12 16.95 19.59
N VAL A 88 23.77 16.08 18.83
CA VAL A 88 23.59 14.63 18.89
C VAL A 88 24.92 13.95 19.18
N ALA A 89 24.89 12.92 20.00
CA ALA A 89 26.05 12.11 20.34
C ALA A 89 25.65 10.64 20.51
N PHE A 90 26.52 9.73 20.12
CA PHE A 90 26.36 8.32 20.48
C PHE A 90 26.99 8.07 21.85
N SER A 91 26.34 7.23 22.66
CA SER A 91 26.91 6.81 23.96
C SER A 91 28.19 6.00 23.79
N THR A 92 28.38 5.35 22.63
CA THR A 92 29.58 4.58 22.30
C THR A 92 30.24 5.12 21.04
N SER A 93 31.58 5.20 21.04
CA SER A 93 32.37 5.85 19.99
C SER A 93 32.87 4.92 18.89
N LYS A 94 32.42 3.66 18.83
CA LYS A 94 32.97 2.64 17.89
C LYS A 94 32.83 3.02 16.42
N ILE A 95 31.84 3.84 16.08
CA ILE A 95 31.52 4.24 14.70
C ILE A 95 31.90 5.71 14.42
N GLY A 96 32.49 6.38 15.41
CA GLY A 96 32.77 7.81 15.35
C GLY A 96 31.60 8.67 15.85
N PRO A 97 31.68 9.99 15.64
CA PRO A 97 30.69 10.93 16.17
C PRO A 97 29.36 10.86 15.42
N ALA A 98 28.25 11.04 16.15
CA ALA A 98 26.90 11.02 15.59
C ALA A 98 26.68 12.09 14.51
N THR A 99 27.38 13.22 14.60
CA THR A 99 27.34 14.32 13.64
C THR A 99 27.81 13.94 12.23
N ASN A 100 28.50 12.81 12.07
CA ASN A 100 28.89 12.30 10.76
C ASN A 100 27.74 11.57 10.04
N ILE A 101 26.69 11.19 10.76
CA ILE A 101 25.59 10.34 10.29
C ILE A 101 24.26 11.07 10.38
N LEU A 102 24.10 11.89 11.41
CA LEU A 102 22.91 12.63 11.75
C LEU A 102 23.22 14.11 11.89
N SER A 103 22.30 14.95 11.45
CA SER A 103 22.27 16.38 11.71
C SER A 103 21.19 16.66 12.74
N ALA A 104 21.41 17.66 13.60
CA ALA A 104 20.42 18.12 14.57
C ALA A 104 20.26 19.63 14.45
N LYS A 105 19.02 20.09 14.27
CA LYS A 105 18.71 21.51 14.06
C LYS A 105 17.64 21.95 15.05
N ALA A 106 17.82 23.14 15.61
CA ALA A 106 16.80 23.77 16.45
C ALA A 106 15.85 24.56 15.55
N VAL A 107 14.57 24.19 15.55
CA VAL A 107 13.55 24.81 14.69
C VAL A 107 12.28 25.09 15.48
N PHE A 108 11.51 26.08 15.03
CA PHE A 108 10.15 26.27 15.48
C PHE A 108 9.19 25.50 14.56
N ILE A 109 8.28 24.71 15.13
CA ILE A 109 7.32 23.91 14.36
C ILE A 109 5.91 24.45 14.62
N PRO A 110 5.28 25.13 13.63
CA PRO A 110 3.95 25.72 13.75
C PRO A 110 2.88 24.72 14.21
N ASN A 111 2.89 23.51 13.64
CA ASN A 111 1.88 22.48 13.88
C ASN A 111 1.80 22.01 15.35
N ILE A 112 2.91 22.05 16.07
CA ILE A 112 2.99 21.67 17.49
C ILE A 112 3.20 22.87 18.41
N PHE A 113 3.10 24.09 17.86
CA PHE A 113 3.20 25.37 18.58
C PHE A 113 4.41 25.44 19.53
N SER A 114 5.54 24.85 19.12
CA SER A 114 6.71 24.71 19.99
C SER A 114 8.01 24.64 19.22
N TYR A 115 9.09 24.97 19.92
CA TYR A 115 10.44 24.71 19.44
C TYR A 115 10.76 23.22 19.59
N ALA A 116 11.61 22.71 18.69
CA ALA A 116 12.04 21.32 18.71
C ALA A 116 13.48 21.19 18.22
N CYS A 117 14.11 20.09 18.64
CA CYS A 117 15.27 19.56 17.93
C CYS A 117 14.79 18.60 16.85
N VAL A 118 15.09 18.90 15.60
CA VAL A 118 14.85 17.98 14.47
C VAL A 118 16.14 17.25 14.16
N VAL A 119 16.09 15.93 14.25
CA VAL A 119 17.20 15.03 13.91
C VAL A 119 16.89 14.40 12.56
N GLU A 120 17.84 14.49 11.63
CA GLU A 120 17.71 13.99 10.26
C GLU A 120 19.04 13.40 9.77
N ARG A 121 19.03 12.69 8.65
CA ARG A 121 20.24 12.15 8.04
C ARG A 121 21.19 13.29 7.62
N GLN A 122 22.47 13.15 7.93
CA GLN A 122 23.52 14.03 7.44
C GLN A 122 23.90 13.64 6.00
N GLU A 123 23.68 14.53 5.04
CA GLU A 123 24.08 14.32 3.64
C GLU A 123 25.55 14.70 3.39
N ALA A 124 26.03 15.75 4.08
CA ALA A 124 27.39 16.25 3.94
C ALA A 124 28.34 15.49 4.88
N GLY A 125 28.92 14.41 4.36
CA GLY A 125 29.93 13.60 5.04
C GLY A 125 30.00 12.18 4.47
N TYR A 126 30.94 11.89 3.58
CA TYR A 126 31.22 10.53 3.12
C TYR A 126 32.01 9.77 4.19
N VAL A 127 31.38 9.44 5.31
CA VAL A 127 31.98 8.44 6.22
C VAL A 127 31.48 7.08 5.77
N ARG A 128 32.39 6.27 5.22
CA ARG A 128 32.15 4.84 4.97
C ARG A 128 32.05 4.13 6.31
N VAL A 129 30.88 4.20 6.93
CA VAL A 129 30.56 3.43 8.13
C VAL A 129 30.38 1.97 7.74
N ALA A 130 31.07 1.07 8.43
CA ALA A 130 30.85 -0.37 8.32
C ALA A 130 29.50 -0.75 8.98
N VAL A 131 28.40 -0.52 8.26
CA VAL A 131 27.02 -0.73 8.74
C VAL A 131 26.81 -2.16 9.24
N VAL A 132 27.45 -3.15 8.59
CA VAL A 132 27.32 -4.58 8.94
C VAL A 132 27.80 -4.89 10.36
N GLU A 133 28.90 -4.26 10.79
CA GLU A 133 29.53 -4.48 12.10
C GLU A 133 29.01 -3.53 13.18
N ALA A 134 28.09 -2.63 12.82
CA ALA A 134 27.54 -1.68 13.75
C ALA A 134 26.79 -2.39 14.90
N PRO A 135 27.13 -2.12 16.18
CA PRO A 135 26.31 -2.56 17.30
C PRO A 135 25.01 -1.73 17.40
N PRO A 136 24.02 -2.21 18.17
CA PRO A 136 22.95 -1.35 18.67
C PRO A 136 23.56 -0.19 19.47
N MET A 137 23.04 1.02 19.27
CA MET A 137 23.57 2.22 19.94
C MET A 137 22.44 3.02 20.56
N GLU A 138 22.82 3.81 21.56
CA GLU A 138 21.97 4.83 22.15
C GLU A 138 22.43 6.19 21.65
N LEU A 139 21.47 6.97 21.15
CA LEU A 139 21.64 8.35 20.73
C LEU A 139 21.19 9.26 21.86
N THR A 140 22.09 10.14 22.26
CA THR A 140 21.81 11.22 23.18
C THR A 140 21.57 12.50 22.38
N ILE A 141 20.39 13.09 22.54
CA ILE A 141 20.03 14.39 21.98
C ILE A 141 20.16 15.40 23.11
N THR A 142 20.90 16.49 22.87
CA THR A 142 21.09 17.56 23.84
C THR A 142 20.59 18.87 23.25
N ALA A 143 19.72 19.58 23.96
CA ALA A 143 19.43 20.97 23.66
C ALA A 143 20.13 21.86 24.69
N LYS A 144 20.89 22.84 24.20
CA LYS A 144 21.73 23.73 25.02
C LYS A 144 21.30 25.17 24.80
N PHE A 145 20.90 25.85 25.87
CA PHE A 145 20.46 27.23 25.79
C PHE A 145 21.60 28.17 25.38
N LEU A 146 21.29 29.15 24.51
CA LEU A 146 22.27 30.12 24.03
C LEU A 146 22.32 31.35 24.95
N GLY A 147 23.54 31.75 25.32
CA GLY A 147 23.79 33.00 26.05
C GLY A 147 23.51 32.98 27.55
N ASN A 148 23.03 31.89 28.13
CA ASN A 148 22.93 31.72 29.58
C ASN A 148 23.35 30.31 30.01
N SER A 149 24.51 30.19 30.66
CA SER A 149 25.05 28.91 31.15
C SER A 149 24.38 28.41 32.43
N GLN A 150 23.52 29.21 33.07
CA GLN A 150 22.78 28.79 34.26
C GLN A 150 21.56 27.92 33.92
N VAL A 151 21.08 27.97 32.67
CA VAL A 151 19.99 27.10 32.22
C VAL A 151 20.57 25.71 31.95
N SER A 152 20.04 24.70 32.64
CA SER A 152 20.45 23.32 32.44
C SER A 152 20.09 22.82 31.04
N ASN A 153 20.96 21.98 30.48
CA ASN A 153 20.72 21.36 29.18
C ASN A 153 19.55 20.37 29.28
N ALA A 154 18.69 20.35 28.25
CA ALA A 154 17.77 19.26 28.08
C ALA A 154 18.52 18.08 27.47
N VAL A 155 18.38 16.89 28.04
CA VAL A 155 19.01 15.67 27.53
C VAL A 155 17.93 14.60 27.33
N GLY A 156 17.87 14.04 26.13
CA GLY A 156 16.97 12.96 25.75
C GLY A 156 17.77 11.78 25.22
N ALA A 157 17.27 10.57 25.43
CA ALA A 157 17.91 9.34 25.01
C ALA A 157 16.96 8.52 24.14
N SER A 158 17.46 8.08 22.98
CA SER A 158 16.70 7.27 22.01
C SER A 158 17.57 6.14 21.49
N ALA A 159 16.95 5.00 21.17
CA ALA A 159 17.65 3.94 20.48
C ALA A 159 18.00 4.38 19.05
N PHE A 160 19.22 4.09 18.59
CA PHE A 160 19.65 4.32 17.22
C PHE A 160 19.88 3.02 16.48
N HIS A 161 19.28 2.95 15.30
CA HIS A 161 19.39 1.84 14.38
C HIS A 161 19.78 2.35 13.00
N PHE A 162 20.79 1.74 12.39
CA PHE A 162 21.11 2.05 11.01
C PHE A 162 19.99 1.62 10.08
N ALA A 163 19.74 2.46 9.08
CA ALA A 163 18.92 2.13 7.93
C ALA A 163 19.53 0.96 7.16
N MET A 164 18.67 0.07 6.69
CA MET A 164 19.06 -0.90 5.69
C MET A 164 19.26 -0.21 4.34
N ARG A 165 20.15 -0.78 3.53
CA ARG A 165 20.39 -0.34 2.16
C ARG A 165 20.30 -1.53 1.23
N VAL A 166 19.41 -1.44 0.25
CA VAL A 166 19.37 -2.37 -0.88
C VAL A 166 20.44 -1.94 -1.88
N VAL A 167 21.26 -2.89 -2.34
CA VAL A 167 22.36 -2.60 -3.27
C VAL A 167 21.84 -2.38 -4.68
N GLU A 168 20.90 -3.21 -5.12
CA GLU A 168 20.32 -3.16 -6.45
C GLU A 168 19.20 -2.11 -6.52
N SER A 169 19.31 -1.18 -7.48
CA SER A 169 18.26 -0.19 -7.76
C SER A 169 17.11 -0.75 -8.60
N GLU A 170 17.36 -1.84 -9.33
CA GLU A 170 16.40 -2.49 -10.21
C GLU A 170 16.78 -3.96 -10.39
N VAL A 171 15.77 -4.83 -10.46
CA VAL A 171 15.92 -6.28 -10.67
C VAL A 171 15.50 -6.61 -12.10
N GLN A 172 16.38 -7.23 -12.88
CA GLN A 172 16.07 -7.62 -14.26
C GLN A 172 15.98 -9.14 -14.38
N LEU A 173 14.80 -9.62 -14.78
CA LEU A 173 14.50 -11.04 -14.94
C LEU A 173 14.10 -11.32 -16.39
N SER A 174 14.55 -12.45 -16.92
CA SER A 174 14.17 -12.93 -18.25
C SER A 174 14.08 -14.44 -18.27
N ASP A 175 13.13 -14.96 -19.03
CA ASP A 175 12.96 -16.40 -19.19
C ASP A 175 14.16 -17.09 -19.87
N VAL A 176 14.89 -16.38 -20.74
CA VAL A 176 16.02 -16.97 -21.50
C VAL A 176 17.32 -16.89 -20.74
N ASP A 177 17.66 -15.68 -20.26
CA ASP A 177 19.02 -15.40 -19.77
C ASP A 177 19.11 -15.38 -18.25
N ARG A 178 18.03 -15.00 -17.55
CA ARG A 178 18.05 -14.66 -16.11
C ARG A 178 16.73 -14.97 -15.42
N VAL A 179 16.42 -16.26 -15.29
CA VAL A 179 15.21 -16.73 -14.61
C VAL A 179 15.24 -16.41 -13.12
N SER A 180 16.43 -16.24 -12.54
CA SER A 180 16.62 -15.83 -11.15
C SER A 180 17.79 -14.87 -10.99
N THR A 181 17.71 -14.00 -9.99
CA THR A 181 18.80 -13.09 -9.61
C THR A 181 18.88 -12.94 -8.10
N ILE A 182 20.03 -12.49 -7.61
CA ILE A 182 20.24 -12.23 -6.18
C ILE A 182 19.99 -10.75 -5.89
N LEU A 183 19.23 -10.51 -4.83
CA LEU A 183 19.04 -9.21 -4.20
C LEU A 183 19.92 -9.15 -2.95
N SER A 184 20.77 -8.13 -2.85
CA SER A 184 21.75 -7.96 -1.78
C SER A 184 21.33 -6.81 -0.89
N VAL A 185 21.24 -7.07 0.42
CA VAL A 185 20.86 -6.08 1.42
C VAL A 185 22.01 -5.90 2.41
N ILE A 186 22.37 -4.64 2.64
CA ILE A 186 23.33 -4.20 3.65
C ILE A 186 22.52 -3.76 4.87
N VAL A 187 22.73 -4.43 6.01
CA VAL A 187 22.02 -4.14 7.25
C VAL A 187 22.92 -4.49 8.44
N PRO A 188 22.77 -3.89 9.63
CA PRO A 188 23.53 -4.34 10.80
C PRO A 188 23.28 -5.82 11.13
N SER A 189 24.32 -6.52 11.56
CA SER A 189 24.26 -7.98 11.80
C SER A 189 23.16 -8.40 12.78
N TYR A 190 22.83 -7.56 13.77
CA TYR A 190 21.76 -7.82 14.73
C TYR A 190 20.34 -7.67 14.16
N GLN A 191 20.19 -6.99 13.01
CA GLN A 191 18.89 -6.76 12.35
C GLN A 191 18.62 -7.73 11.19
N VAL A 192 19.59 -8.55 10.78
CA VAL A 192 19.51 -9.45 9.62
C VAL A 192 18.24 -10.33 9.61
N ARG A 193 17.79 -10.78 10.79
CA ARG A 193 16.60 -11.64 10.95
C ARG A 193 15.27 -10.89 10.79
N HIS A 194 15.30 -9.57 10.86
CA HIS A 194 14.13 -8.69 10.81
C HIS A 194 13.89 -8.10 9.43
N VAL A 195 14.77 -8.42 8.47
CA VAL A 195 14.62 -8.02 7.07
C VAL A 195 13.82 -9.09 6.32
N THR A 196 12.71 -8.68 5.74
CA THR A 196 11.86 -9.51 4.89
C THR A 196 11.72 -8.89 3.51
N VAL A 197 11.42 -9.73 2.51
CA VAL A 197 11.16 -9.27 1.14
C VAL A 197 9.85 -9.86 0.69
N VAL A 198 8.95 -8.99 0.25
CA VAL A 198 7.66 -9.36 -0.30
C VAL A 198 7.74 -9.26 -1.82
N GLY A 199 7.32 -10.34 -2.50
CA GLY A 199 7.24 -10.41 -3.95
C GLY A 199 6.09 -9.60 -4.53
N CYS A 200 5.98 -9.61 -5.85
CA CYS A 200 4.93 -8.89 -6.56
C CYS A 200 3.55 -9.58 -6.44
N PRO A 201 2.45 -8.83 -6.65
CA PRO A 201 1.11 -9.41 -6.74
C PRO A 201 1.03 -10.52 -7.83
N GLY A 202 0.20 -11.54 -7.60
CA GLY A 202 -0.03 -12.62 -8.56
C GLY A 202 1.09 -13.68 -8.62
N ASP A 203 1.99 -13.73 -7.63
CA ASP A 203 3.10 -14.69 -7.53
C ASP A 203 3.97 -14.75 -8.80
N ILE A 204 4.09 -13.61 -9.48
CA ILE A 204 4.93 -13.42 -10.68
C ILE A 204 6.41 -13.65 -10.33
N VAL A 205 6.78 -13.26 -9.11
CA VAL A 205 8.13 -13.37 -8.60
C VAL A 205 8.09 -14.00 -7.22
N SER A 206 8.80 -15.12 -7.09
CA SER A 206 9.00 -15.82 -5.84
C SER A 206 10.33 -15.39 -5.21
N VAL A 207 10.33 -15.18 -3.89
CA VAL A 207 11.51 -14.71 -3.16
C VAL A 207 11.85 -15.69 -2.05
N PHE A 208 13.11 -16.10 -1.99
CA PHE A 208 13.62 -17.04 -1.00
C PHE A 208 14.90 -16.54 -0.36
N ASP A 209 15.13 -16.88 0.90
CA ASP A 209 16.40 -16.63 1.55
C ASP A 209 17.53 -17.36 0.81
N ALA A 210 18.60 -16.64 0.47
CA ALA A 210 19.76 -17.19 -0.21
C ALA A 210 20.98 -17.19 0.71
N ARG A 211 21.84 -18.19 0.52
CA ARG A 211 23.22 -18.12 1.05
C ARG A 211 24.03 -17.14 0.20
N SER A 212 25.02 -16.51 0.83
CA SER A 212 25.95 -15.61 0.14
C SER A 212 26.54 -16.30 -1.10
N PRO A 213 26.27 -15.78 -2.32
CA PRO A 213 26.86 -16.34 -3.53
C PRO A 213 28.32 -15.90 -3.67
N ALA A 214 29.14 -16.71 -4.34
CA ALA A 214 30.56 -16.41 -4.56
C ALA A 214 30.81 -15.10 -5.32
N SER A 215 29.81 -14.59 -6.06
CA SER A 215 29.85 -13.34 -6.82
C SER A 215 29.08 -12.19 -6.15
N SER A 216 28.74 -12.29 -4.86
CA SER A 216 27.99 -11.23 -4.16
C SER A 216 28.83 -10.00 -3.87
N ASN A 217 28.14 -8.88 -3.65
CA ASN A 217 28.75 -7.70 -3.09
C ASN A 217 29.31 -8.02 -1.68
N PRO A 218 30.63 -7.88 -1.45
CA PRO A 218 31.25 -8.23 -0.16
C PRO A 218 30.78 -7.33 0.99
N ALA A 219 30.14 -6.19 0.70
CA ALA A 219 29.59 -5.30 1.72
C ALA A 219 28.19 -5.72 2.21
N ALA A 220 27.49 -6.61 1.51
CA ALA A 220 26.17 -7.08 1.89
C ALA A 220 26.26 -8.32 2.77
N ASN A 221 25.31 -8.47 3.70
CA ASN A 221 25.27 -9.56 4.67
C ASN A 221 23.94 -10.34 4.68
N LYS A 222 22.92 -9.87 3.95
CA LYS A 222 21.68 -10.61 3.72
C LYS A 222 21.40 -10.69 2.22
N PHE A 223 21.02 -11.88 1.77
CA PHE A 223 20.80 -12.18 0.36
C PHE A 223 19.46 -12.87 0.16
N PHE A 224 18.75 -12.47 -0.89
CA PHE A 224 17.50 -13.10 -1.31
C PHE A 224 17.63 -13.55 -2.76
N ASN A 225 17.18 -14.77 -3.06
CA ASN A 225 17.04 -15.25 -4.43
C ASN A 225 15.65 -14.90 -4.93
N VAL A 226 15.62 -14.11 -5.99
CA VAL A 226 14.42 -13.61 -6.64
C VAL A 226 14.26 -14.40 -7.93
N LYS A 227 13.20 -15.21 -8.04
CA LYS A 227 12.95 -16.13 -9.15
C LYS A 227 11.65 -15.79 -9.87
N LEU A 228 11.74 -15.68 -11.20
CA LEU A 228 10.62 -15.45 -12.09
C LEU A 228 9.76 -16.72 -12.22
N ASN A 229 8.45 -16.55 -12.01
CA ASN A 229 7.45 -17.54 -12.38
C ASN A 229 6.89 -17.17 -13.77
N VAL A 230 7.45 -17.78 -14.81
CA VAL A 230 7.15 -17.45 -16.22
C VAL A 230 5.67 -17.66 -16.54
N LYS A 231 5.03 -18.67 -15.94
CA LYS A 231 3.60 -18.95 -16.13
C LYS A 231 2.73 -17.83 -15.56
N ALA A 232 3.01 -17.41 -14.32
CA ALA A 232 2.29 -16.32 -13.67
C ALA A 232 2.55 -14.98 -14.37
N ALA A 233 3.79 -14.72 -14.79
CA ALA A 233 4.16 -13.51 -15.52
C ALA A 233 3.42 -13.39 -16.86
N ALA A 234 3.23 -14.50 -17.58
CA ALA A 234 2.48 -14.53 -18.84
C ALA A 234 0.96 -14.40 -18.64
N LEU A 235 0.42 -14.90 -17.52
CA LEU A 235 -0.99 -14.77 -17.18
C LEU A 235 -1.36 -13.32 -16.79
N TRP A 236 -0.42 -12.61 -16.15
CA TRP A 236 -0.64 -11.29 -15.59
C TRP A 236 0.28 -10.22 -16.21
N SER A 237 0.22 -10.04 -17.54
CA SER A 237 1.07 -9.07 -18.25
C SER A 237 1.02 -7.67 -17.65
N ASP A 238 -0.18 -7.19 -17.30
CA ASP A 238 -0.39 -5.82 -16.81
C ASP A 238 0.17 -5.62 -15.39
N LEU A 239 0.13 -6.67 -14.56
CA LEU A 239 0.75 -6.66 -13.23
C LEU A 239 2.26 -6.86 -13.30
N SER A 240 2.76 -7.52 -14.35
CA SER A 240 4.19 -7.75 -14.55
C SER A 240 4.94 -6.45 -14.86
N GLU A 241 4.32 -5.49 -15.55
CA GLU A 241 4.91 -4.18 -15.86
C GLU A 241 5.06 -3.28 -14.63
N LYS A 242 4.19 -3.45 -13.62
CA LYS A 242 4.18 -2.67 -12.37
C LYS A 242 4.77 -3.43 -11.19
N CYS A 243 5.45 -4.54 -11.44
CA CYS A 243 6.02 -5.40 -10.43
C CYS A 243 7.17 -4.68 -9.69
N ALA A 244 7.05 -4.57 -8.37
CA ALA A 244 8.11 -4.08 -7.49
C ALA A 244 8.21 -4.98 -6.25
N LEU A 245 9.44 -5.31 -5.86
CA LEU A 245 9.72 -5.98 -4.60
C LEU A 245 9.66 -4.96 -3.48
N THR A 246 9.13 -5.36 -2.33
CA THR A 246 9.16 -4.53 -1.12
C THR A 246 10.08 -5.18 -0.11
N VAL A 247 11.22 -4.54 0.17
CA VAL A 247 12.13 -4.94 1.24
C VAL A 247 11.74 -4.17 2.48
N GLU A 248 11.47 -4.87 3.58
CA GLU A 248 11.04 -4.27 4.84
C GLU A 248 11.97 -4.68 5.98
N ASN A 249 12.23 -3.76 6.91
CA ASN A 249 12.91 -4.04 8.16
C ASN A 249 12.00 -3.71 9.33
N THR A 250 11.52 -4.74 10.03
CA THR A 250 10.52 -4.59 11.10
C THR A 250 11.04 -3.86 12.33
N VAL A 251 12.37 -3.77 12.52
CA VAL A 251 12.98 -3.04 13.64
C VAL A 251 12.97 -1.53 13.41
N THR A 252 13.22 -1.10 12.17
CA THR A 252 13.30 0.33 11.82
C THR A 252 12.01 0.86 11.22
N GLY A 253 11.09 -0.01 10.81
CA GLY A 253 9.90 0.35 10.02
C GLY A 253 10.24 0.81 8.60
N GLN A 254 11.50 0.67 8.16
CA GLN A 254 11.93 1.10 6.85
C GLN A 254 11.40 0.13 5.78
N SER A 255 10.85 0.69 4.70
CA SER A 255 10.40 -0.05 3.53
C SER A 255 11.03 0.53 2.26
N VAL A 256 11.66 -0.31 1.44
CA VAL A 256 12.31 0.07 0.18
C VAL A 256 11.65 -0.69 -0.96
N ARG A 257 11.17 0.05 -1.97
CA ARG A 257 10.59 -0.52 -3.19
C ARG A 257 11.64 -0.66 -4.27
N VAL A 258 11.81 -1.87 -4.78
CA VAL A 258 12.77 -2.18 -5.84
C VAL A 258 12.00 -2.62 -7.09
N PRO A 259 12.01 -1.84 -8.18
CA PRO A 259 11.31 -2.19 -9.40
C PRO A 259 11.89 -3.46 -10.04
N VAL A 260 11.02 -4.29 -10.63
CA VAL A 260 11.40 -5.50 -11.36
C VAL A 260 11.04 -5.34 -12.83
N ARG A 261 12.03 -5.44 -13.72
CA ARG A 261 11.80 -5.51 -15.17
C ARG A 261 11.80 -6.97 -15.62
N ILE A 262 10.69 -7.39 -16.20
CA ILE A 262 10.51 -8.74 -16.71
C ILE A 262 10.54 -8.71 -18.24
N ARG A 263 11.36 -9.57 -18.85
CA ARG A 263 11.42 -9.74 -20.31
C ARG A 263 11.11 -11.19 -20.70
N ILE A 264 9.96 -11.41 -21.30
CA ILE A 264 9.54 -12.72 -21.83
C ILE A 264 9.80 -12.74 -23.35
N VAL A 265 10.61 -13.69 -23.83
CA VAL A 265 10.99 -13.78 -25.26
C VAL A 265 10.12 -14.80 -26.00
N GLY A 266 9.79 -14.49 -27.26
CA GLY A 266 8.64 -15.00 -28.00
C GLY A 266 8.46 -16.51 -28.23
N GLN A 267 9.48 -17.35 -28.04
CA GLN A 267 9.30 -18.81 -28.17
C GLN A 267 8.64 -19.42 -26.92
N ALA A 268 9.04 -18.96 -25.74
CA ALA A 268 8.41 -19.35 -24.48
C ALA A 268 7.06 -18.67 -24.29
N ALA A 269 6.92 -17.40 -24.70
CA ALA A 269 5.60 -16.77 -24.77
C ALA A 269 4.65 -17.61 -25.65
N LYS A 270 5.07 -18.03 -26.85
CA LYS A 270 4.25 -18.87 -27.73
C LYS A 270 3.92 -20.25 -27.13
N GLN A 271 4.88 -20.94 -26.50
CA GLN A 271 4.61 -22.23 -25.85
C GLN A 271 3.71 -22.09 -24.62
N VAL A 272 3.91 -21.04 -23.82
CA VAL A 272 3.09 -20.74 -22.64
C VAL A 272 1.69 -20.34 -23.07
N TYR A 273 1.52 -19.51 -24.11
CA TYR A 273 0.20 -19.26 -24.72
C TYR A 273 -0.44 -20.55 -25.25
N LYS A 274 0.30 -21.41 -25.94
CA LYS A 274 -0.25 -22.67 -26.48
C LYS A 274 -0.61 -23.69 -25.38
N ALA A 275 0.09 -23.66 -24.24
CA ALA A 275 -0.21 -24.46 -23.05
C ALA A 275 -1.34 -23.82 -22.21
N LEU A 276 -1.41 -22.50 -22.08
CA LEU A 276 -2.53 -21.77 -21.46
C LEU A 276 -3.82 -21.92 -22.29
N ASP A 277 -3.72 -22.03 -23.61
CA ASP A 277 -4.89 -22.26 -24.47
C ASP A 277 -5.44 -23.69 -24.30
N SER A 278 -4.58 -24.68 -24.01
CA SER A 278 -5.03 -26.07 -23.80
C SER A 278 -5.36 -26.44 -22.35
N THR A 279 -4.70 -25.85 -21.35
CA THR A 279 -4.90 -26.16 -19.92
C THR A 279 -5.21 -24.94 -19.05
N GLY A 280 -4.96 -23.73 -19.55
CA GLY A 280 -5.10 -22.48 -18.80
C GLY A 280 -6.53 -22.01 -18.59
N PHE A 281 -7.51 -22.45 -19.38
CA PHE A 281 -8.92 -22.17 -19.06
C PHE A 281 -9.33 -22.79 -17.72
N PHE A 282 -8.86 -24.02 -17.42
CA PHE A 282 -9.17 -24.70 -16.16
C PHE A 282 -8.43 -24.11 -14.96
N ASP A 283 -7.15 -23.74 -15.11
CA ASP A 283 -6.40 -23.07 -14.04
C ASP A 283 -6.86 -21.63 -13.82
N PHE A 284 -7.17 -20.88 -14.88
CA PHE A 284 -7.80 -19.56 -14.80
C PHE A 284 -9.14 -19.66 -14.09
N ALA A 285 -9.99 -20.63 -14.47
CA ALA A 285 -11.26 -20.88 -13.80
C ALA A 285 -11.06 -21.26 -12.33
N LEU A 286 -10.07 -22.09 -11.98
CA LEU A 286 -9.78 -22.47 -10.58
C LEU A 286 -9.27 -21.30 -9.74
N ILE A 287 -8.36 -20.47 -10.25
CA ILE A 287 -7.83 -19.30 -9.56
C ILE A 287 -8.93 -18.22 -9.42
N PHE A 288 -9.75 -18.01 -10.46
CA PHE A 288 -10.93 -17.16 -10.36
C PHE A 288 -11.96 -17.71 -9.36
N LEU A 289 -12.23 -19.03 -9.36
CA LEU A 289 -13.12 -19.68 -8.39
C LEU A 289 -12.60 -19.51 -6.95
N GLN A 290 -11.28 -19.58 -6.76
CA GLN A 290 -10.65 -19.45 -5.44
C GLN A 290 -10.68 -17.99 -4.96
N HIS A 291 -10.43 -17.02 -5.84
CA HIS A 291 -10.41 -15.61 -5.46
C HIS A 291 -11.81 -15.00 -5.35
N TYR A 292 -12.78 -15.53 -6.10
CA TYR A 292 -14.19 -15.13 -6.09
C TYR A 292 -15.12 -16.21 -5.53
N SER A 293 -14.69 -16.88 -4.46
CA SER A 293 -15.49 -17.88 -3.75
C SER A 293 -16.90 -17.38 -3.38
N TRP A 294 -17.05 -16.07 -3.12
CA TRP A 294 -18.35 -15.47 -2.78
C TRP A 294 -19.29 -15.24 -3.98
N ILE A 295 -18.77 -15.19 -5.21
CA ILE A 295 -19.59 -15.05 -6.43
C ILE A 295 -20.29 -16.36 -6.77
N ILE A 296 -19.69 -17.51 -6.48
CA ILE A 296 -20.24 -18.83 -6.84
C ILE A 296 -21.59 -19.11 -6.13
N PRO A 297 -21.74 -18.93 -4.80
CA PRO A 297 -23.03 -19.02 -4.13
C PRO A 297 -24.05 -18.02 -4.68
N SER A 298 -23.61 -16.80 -5.01
CA SER A 298 -24.52 -15.76 -5.52
C SER A 298 -25.11 -16.13 -6.88
N LEU A 299 -24.30 -16.71 -7.77
CA LEU A 299 -24.71 -17.11 -9.11
C LEU A 299 -25.60 -18.36 -9.06
N MET A 300 -25.29 -19.31 -8.17
CA MET A 300 -26.16 -20.45 -7.86
C MET A 300 -27.52 -19.98 -7.32
N TRP A 301 -27.54 -18.98 -6.44
CA TRP A 301 -28.78 -18.43 -5.88
C TRP A 301 -29.64 -17.74 -6.94
N ILE A 302 -29.01 -16.96 -7.83
CA ILE A 302 -29.70 -16.33 -8.96
C ILE A 302 -30.30 -17.38 -9.91
N CYS A 303 -29.55 -18.44 -10.24
CA CYS A 303 -30.06 -19.55 -11.05
C CYS A 303 -31.23 -20.28 -10.36
N ALA A 304 -31.13 -20.55 -9.05
CA ALA A 304 -32.20 -21.19 -8.29
C ALA A 304 -33.47 -20.32 -8.25
N LEU A 305 -33.34 -19.01 -8.01
CA LEU A 305 -34.46 -18.07 -8.08
C LEU A 305 -35.06 -17.99 -9.49
N GLY A 306 -34.24 -18.07 -10.53
CA GLY A 306 -34.68 -18.16 -11.92
C GLY A 306 -35.54 -19.40 -12.19
N VAL A 307 -35.11 -20.58 -11.73
CA VAL A 307 -35.89 -21.82 -11.88
C VAL A 307 -37.19 -21.77 -11.08
N ILE A 308 -37.16 -21.28 -9.85
CA ILE A 308 -38.36 -21.15 -8.99
C ILE A 308 -39.36 -20.18 -9.60
N SER A 309 -38.92 -19.04 -10.13
CA SER A 309 -39.80 -18.06 -10.77
C SER A 309 -40.44 -18.61 -12.05
N ILE A 310 -39.69 -19.35 -12.88
CA ILE A 310 -40.25 -20.04 -14.06
C ILE A 310 -41.26 -21.10 -13.64
N ALA A 311 -40.96 -21.91 -12.63
CA ALA A 311 -41.88 -22.93 -12.12
C ALA A 311 -43.16 -22.31 -11.53
N GLY A 312 -43.03 -21.23 -10.76
CA GLY A 312 -44.16 -20.46 -10.23
C GLY A 312 -45.03 -19.85 -11.34
N TYR A 313 -44.40 -19.27 -12.37
CA TYR A 313 -45.10 -18.75 -13.54
C TYR A 313 -45.91 -19.84 -14.25
N TRP A 314 -45.30 -21.01 -14.49
CA TRP A 314 -46.00 -22.16 -15.09
C TRP A 314 -47.14 -22.68 -14.21
N PHE A 315 -46.95 -22.71 -12.88
CA PHE A 315 -47.96 -23.14 -11.93
C PHE A 315 -49.18 -22.19 -11.91
N VAL A 316 -48.95 -20.88 -11.85
CA VAL A 316 -50.01 -19.87 -11.90
C VAL A 316 -50.74 -19.93 -13.25
N ARG A 317 -50.00 -20.02 -14.36
CA ARG A 317 -50.59 -20.14 -15.70
C ARG A 317 -51.49 -21.37 -15.81
N ARG A 318 -51.07 -22.52 -15.28
CA ARG A 318 -51.88 -23.76 -15.28
C ARG A 318 -53.15 -23.62 -14.43
N ARG A 319 -53.06 -22.97 -13.27
CA ARG A 319 -54.21 -22.71 -12.38
C ARG A 319 -55.23 -21.72 -12.96
N VAL A 320 -54.77 -20.72 -13.71
CA VAL A 320 -55.66 -19.75 -14.38
C VAL A 320 -56.40 -20.41 -15.55
N TRP A 321 -55.71 -21.24 -16.35
CA TRP A 321 -56.34 -22.02 -17.41
C TRP A 321 -57.38 -23.03 -16.89
N GLU A 322 -57.15 -23.64 -15.73
CA GLU A 322 -58.16 -24.51 -15.09
C GLU A 322 -59.39 -23.74 -14.58
N ARG A 323 -59.26 -22.44 -14.29
CA ARG A 323 -60.40 -21.61 -13.85
C ARG A 323 -61.19 -20.99 -15.00
N GLU A 324 -60.63 -20.89 -16.20
CA GLU A 324 -61.29 -20.29 -17.37
C GLU A 324 -61.74 -21.34 -18.42
N GLY A 325 -61.43 -22.63 -18.22
CA GLY A 325 -61.68 -23.71 -19.19
C GLY A 325 -62.99 -24.51 -19.04
N ILE A 326 -64.00 -24.01 -18.34
CA ILE A 326 -65.33 -24.66 -18.27
C ILE A 326 -66.42 -23.61 -18.54
N PHE A 327 -66.48 -23.08 -19.74
CA PHE A 327 -67.71 -22.51 -20.29
C PHE A 327 -67.64 -22.61 -21.83
N ASN A 328 -68.75 -23.11 -22.41
CA ASN A 328 -69.00 -23.47 -23.81
C ASN A 328 -68.43 -24.84 -24.25
N ASP A 329 -69.20 -25.83 -24.70
CA ASP A 329 -70.56 -25.83 -25.25
C ASP A 329 -71.29 -27.15 -24.92
N THR A 330 -72.55 -27.02 -24.46
CA THR A 330 -73.57 -28.07 -24.57
C THR A 330 -74.59 -27.66 -25.63
N THR A 331 -75.15 -28.68 -26.29
CA THR A 331 -76.25 -28.66 -27.28
C THR A 331 -75.78 -28.32 -28.70
N THR A 332 -76.03 -29.13 -29.74
CA THR A 332 -77.23 -29.93 -30.04
C THR A 332 -76.91 -31.17 -30.88
N LEU A 333 -77.62 -32.25 -30.56
CA LEU A 333 -77.67 -33.54 -31.23
C LEU A 333 -78.21 -33.51 -32.68
N LYS A 334 -77.92 -34.64 -33.36
CA LYS A 334 -78.65 -35.32 -34.46
C LYS A 334 -78.09 -35.05 -35.86
N SER A 335 -77.83 -36.03 -36.72
CA SER A 335 -78.06 -37.48 -36.71
C SER A 335 -77.50 -38.05 -38.04
N PRO A 336 -77.40 -39.38 -38.19
CA PRO A 336 -76.50 -40.10 -39.12
C PRO A 336 -77.13 -40.28 -40.51
N SER A 337 -76.44 -40.78 -41.55
CA SER A 337 -76.22 -42.22 -41.77
C SER A 337 -75.56 -42.44 -43.14
N THR A 338 -74.71 -43.48 -43.24
CA THR A 338 -74.48 -44.37 -44.41
C THR A 338 -73.90 -43.74 -45.70
N SER A 339 -72.94 -44.30 -46.44
CA SER A 339 -72.31 -45.62 -46.47
C SER A 339 -71.21 -45.62 -47.57
N MET A 340 -70.14 -46.38 -47.32
CA MET A 340 -69.43 -47.26 -48.26
C MET A 340 -68.53 -46.77 -49.41
N LEU A 341 -67.45 -47.56 -49.57
CA LEU A 341 -66.45 -47.70 -50.64
C LEU A 341 -65.40 -46.58 -50.74
N SER A 342 -64.08 -46.83 -50.79
CA SER A 342 -63.33 -48.02 -51.21
C SER A 342 -61.85 -47.94 -50.80
N ASN A 343 -61.32 -49.03 -50.21
CA ASN A 343 -60.06 -49.76 -50.48
C ASN A 343 -58.66 -49.05 -50.56
N PRO A 344 -57.53 -49.80 -50.45
CA PRO A 344 -56.62 -49.64 -49.32
C PRO A 344 -55.13 -49.36 -49.67
N SER A 345 -54.37 -49.11 -48.59
CA SER A 345 -52.96 -49.51 -48.37
C SER A 345 -51.83 -49.08 -49.33
N VAL A 346 -50.90 -48.32 -48.72
CA VAL A 346 -49.43 -48.55 -48.69
C VAL A 346 -48.54 -47.99 -49.81
N SER A 347 -47.73 -47.00 -49.38
CA SER A 347 -46.28 -46.84 -49.55
C SER A 347 -45.73 -45.67 -50.37
N MET A 348 -44.65 -45.16 -49.79
CA MET A 348 -43.46 -44.58 -50.41
C MET A 348 -43.47 -43.11 -50.86
N GLN A 349 -42.74 -42.32 -50.05
CA GLN A 349 -41.48 -41.67 -50.43
C GLN A 349 -41.47 -40.15 -50.61
N SER A 350 -40.52 -39.56 -49.88
CA SER A 350 -39.77 -38.29 -50.08
C SER A 350 -40.21 -37.01 -49.34
N SER A 351 -39.18 -36.45 -48.68
CA SER A 351 -38.89 -35.14 -48.08
C SER A 351 -39.26 -33.93 -48.98
N PRO A 352 -39.08 -32.63 -48.61
CA PRO A 352 -38.16 -32.09 -47.58
C PRO A 352 -38.57 -30.82 -46.78
N SER A 353 -37.71 -30.52 -45.78
CA SER A 353 -37.23 -29.20 -45.32
C SER A 353 -38.23 -28.11 -44.85
N GLY A 354 -38.10 -27.73 -43.58
CA GLY A 354 -38.66 -26.50 -43.00
C GLY A 354 -38.05 -26.19 -41.63
N LEU A 355 -37.03 -25.35 -41.65
CA LEU A 355 -36.06 -25.05 -40.59
C LEU A 355 -36.56 -23.90 -39.70
N ILE A 356 -36.75 -24.12 -38.39
CA ILE A 356 -36.97 -23.04 -37.40
C ILE A 356 -35.98 -23.21 -36.23
N ARG A 357 -35.10 -22.22 -36.07
CA ARG A 357 -33.98 -22.13 -35.11
C ARG A 357 -34.46 -21.83 -33.68
N PRO A 358 -33.71 -22.26 -32.65
CA PRO A 358 -33.57 -21.51 -31.41
C PRO A 358 -32.14 -20.98 -31.25
N ILE A 359 -31.92 -19.70 -31.57
CA ILE A 359 -30.73 -18.94 -31.13
C ILE A 359 -31.22 -17.59 -30.63
N THR A 360 -31.52 -17.47 -29.33
CA THR A 360 -31.77 -16.16 -28.68
C THR A 360 -31.35 -16.08 -27.22
N CYS A 361 -30.75 -17.12 -26.62
CA CYS A 361 -30.33 -17.05 -25.21
C CYS A 361 -28.85 -16.64 -25.01
N VAL A 362 -27.97 -16.86 -26.00
CA VAL A 362 -26.52 -16.58 -25.85
C VAL A 362 -26.17 -15.10 -26.08
N ARG A 363 -27.00 -14.34 -26.82
CA ARG A 363 -26.72 -12.94 -27.14
C ARG A 363 -27.05 -11.95 -26.02
N SER A 364 -27.93 -12.33 -25.09
CA SER A 364 -28.34 -11.49 -23.95
C SER A 364 -27.26 -11.46 -22.85
N LEU A 365 -26.64 -12.61 -22.56
CA LEU A 365 -25.57 -12.74 -21.57
C LEU A 365 -24.29 -11.98 -21.93
N LEU A 366 -23.98 -11.85 -23.22
CA LEU A 366 -22.85 -11.03 -23.70
C LEU A 366 -23.13 -9.52 -23.59
N SER A 367 -24.38 -9.06 -23.72
CA SER A 367 -24.70 -7.63 -23.59
C SER A 367 -24.72 -7.14 -22.13
N TRP A 368 -25.09 -8.01 -21.19
CA TRP A 368 -25.07 -7.70 -19.76
C TRP A 368 -23.65 -7.70 -19.17
N ALA A 369 -22.75 -8.54 -19.69
CA ALA A 369 -21.34 -8.48 -19.33
C ALA A 369 -20.67 -7.20 -19.86
N GLN A 370 -20.99 -6.76 -21.09
CA GLN A 370 -20.43 -5.54 -21.69
C GLN A 370 -20.81 -4.26 -20.89
N TRP A 371 -22.07 -4.14 -20.46
CA TRP A 371 -22.54 -2.96 -19.71
C TRP A 371 -21.91 -2.80 -18.32
N LYS A 372 -21.43 -3.88 -17.70
CA LYS A 372 -20.79 -3.83 -16.38
C LYS A 372 -19.30 -3.48 -16.44
N TRP A 373 -18.67 -3.60 -17.61
CA TRP A 373 -17.29 -3.17 -17.84
C TRP A 373 -17.18 -1.66 -18.07
N ASP A 374 -18.15 -1.03 -18.75
CA ASP A 374 -18.12 0.42 -19.01
C ASP A 374 -18.43 1.29 -17.77
N ALA A 375 -19.02 0.70 -16.72
CA ALA A 375 -19.29 1.40 -15.45
C ALA A 375 -18.12 1.35 -14.45
N PHE A 376 -17.02 0.66 -14.77
CA PHE A 376 -15.83 0.55 -13.91
C PHE A 376 -14.63 1.37 -14.41
N LEU A 377 -14.81 2.13 -15.50
CA LEU A 377 -13.79 3.01 -16.10
C LEU A 377 -14.17 4.50 -16.03
N PHE A 378 -14.94 4.89 -15.00
CA PHE A 378 -15.08 6.28 -14.55
C PHE A 378 -14.83 6.39 -13.05
#